data_AF-A0A9D0J5U3-F1
#
_entry.id   AF-A0A9D0J5U3-F1
#
_cell.length_a   1.000
_cell.length_b   1.000
_cell.length_c   1.000
_cell.angle_alpha   90.00
_cell.angle_beta   90.00
_cell.angle_gamma   90.00
#
_symmetry.space_group_name_H-M   'P 1'
#
loop_
_entity.id
_entity.type
_entity.pdbx_description
1 polymer ?
#
loop_
_entity_poly.entity_id
_entity_poly.type
_entity_poly.pdbx_seq_one_letter_code
_entity_poly.pdbx_strand_id
1 'polypeptide(L)'
;MLNIEGTLKQEYPKLFTYPAAFRKPTVSLLKSILKEEKINRFIAAHSKERNLAFIDAALEHLNIAYKSDHQQIQNIPSIGKVIIIANHPLGAMDAFTLIKMISSVRYDQKVKIVANAMLSQFDQISDLIIPADNFNGRLTKESMKMIDNALHNEEAV
;
A
#
# COMPACT_ATOMS: atom_id res chain seq x y z
N MET A 1 -3.05 -13.08 2.54
CA MET A 1 -4.46 -12.82 2.93
C MET A 1 -4.43 -11.83 4.08
N LEU A 2 -5.33 -10.84 4.08
CA LEU A 2 -5.44 -9.86 5.14
C LEU A 2 -5.86 -10.56 6.44
N ASN A 3 -5.13 -10.29 7.53
CA ASN A 3 -5.44 -10.78 8.87
C ASN A 3 -5.53 -9.61 9.86
N ILE A 4 -6.75 -9.14 10.09
CA ILE A 4 -6.97 -7.96 10.93
C ILE A 4 -6.66 -8.24 12.39
N GLU A 5 -6.97 -9.45 12.89
CA GLU A 5 -6.68 -9.80 14.28
C GLU A 5 -5.17 -9.93 14.54
N GLY A 6 -4.43 -10.52 13.60
CA GLY A 6 -2.98 -10.60 13.65
C GLY A 6 -2.34 -9.21 13.65
N THR A 7 -2.80 -8.34 12.75
CA THR A 7 -2.34 -6.95 12.64
C THR A 7 -2.63 -6.18 13.94
N LEU A 8 -3.84 -6.27 14.48
CA LEU A 8 -4.19 -5.62 15.75
C LEU A 8 -3.34 -6.15 16.91
N LYS A 9 -2.97 -7.43 16.91
CA LYS A 9 -2.14 -8.02 17.97
C LYS A 9 -0.71 -7.51 17.92
N GLN A 10 -0.17 -7.33 16.71
CA GLN A 10 1.17 -6.82 16.48
C GLN A 10 1.27 -5.32 16.77
N GLU A 11 0.34 -4.54 16.22
CA GLU A 11 0.38 -3.06 16.27
C GLU A 11 -0.26 -2.51 17.56
N TYR A 12 -1.26 -3.19 18.12
CA TYR A 12 -1.98 -2.77 19.33
C TYR A 12 -2.06 -3.89 20.39
N PRO A 13 -0.90 -4.36 20.92
CA PRO A 13 -0.86 -5.48 21.86
C PRO A 13 -1.67 -5.23 23.15
N LYS A 14 -1.81 -3.96 23.56
CA LYS A 14 -2.64 -3.56 24.71
C LYS A 14 -4.12 -3.88 24.52
N LEU A 15 -4.63 -3.97 23.29
CA LEU A 15 -6.02 -4.37 23.05
C LEU A 15 -6.25 -5.85 23.44
N PHE A 16 -5.20 -6.66 23.41
CA PHE A 16 -5.27 -8.10 23.71
C PHE A 16 -5.08 -8.42 25.20
N THR A 17 -4.84 -7.41 26.05
CA THR A 17 -4.84 -7.57 27.50
C THR A 17 -6.24 -7.46 28.12
N TYR A 18 -7.23 -6.95 27.38
CA TYR A 18 -8.62 -6.85 27.85
C TYR A 18 -9.32 -8.21 27.93
N PRO A 19 -10.31 -8.38 28.83
CA PRO A 19 -11.07 -9.61 28.96
C PRO A 19 -11.72 -10.04 27.62
N ALA A 20 -11.74 -11.35 27.38
CA ALA A 20 -12.22 -11.92 26.12
C ALA A 20 -13.67 -11.52 25.78
N ALA A 21 -14.50 -11.26 26.78
CA ALA A 21 -15.88 -10.81 26.62
C ALA A 21 -16.00 -9.43 25.92
N PHE A 22 -15.01 -8.55 26.08
CA PHE A 22 -14.98 -7.24 25.43
C PHE A 22 -14.10 -7.23 24.16
N ARG A 23 -13.03 -8.02 24.14
CA ARG A 23 -12.12 -8.12 22.98
C ARG A 23 -12.75 -8.80 21.77
N LYS A 24 -13.43 -9.94 21.96
CA LYS A 24 -14.01 -10.71 20.84
C LYS A 24 -15.05 -9.92 20.03
N PRO A 25 -16.05 -9.24 20.64
CA PRO A 25 -17.03 -8.48 19.86
C PRO A 25 -16.41 -7.25 19.20
N THR A 26 -15.44 -6.57 19.83
CA THR A 26 -14.77 -5.41 19.24
C THR A 26 -13.93 -5.78 18.03
N VAL A 27 -13.15 -6.86 18.11
CA VAL A 27 -12.39 -7.39 16.96
C VAL A 27 -13.35 -7.84 15.86
N SER A 28 -14.43 -8.56 16.19
CA SER A 28 -15.43 -9.00 15.19
C SER A 28 -16.09 -7.82 14.47
N LEU A 29 -16.45 -6.76 15.22
CA LEU A 29 -17.00 -5.53 14.66
C LEU A 29 -16.00 -4.84 13.73
N LEU A 30 -14.73 -4.71 14.13
CA LEU A 30 -13.67 -4.15 13.29
C LEU A 30 -13.50 -4.95 11.99
N LYS A 31 -13.48 -6.29 12.08
CA LYS A 31 -13.41 -7.17 10.90
C LYS A 31 -14.58 -6.95 9.94
N SER A 32 -15.78 -6.75 10.49
CA SER A 32 -17.01 -6.51 9.73
C SER A 32 -17.02 -5.12 9.07
N ILE A 33 -16.64 -4.07 9.81
CA ILE A 33 -16.54 -2.70 9.29
C ILE A 33 -15.51 -2.61 8.17
N LEU A 34 -14.34 -3.21 8.38
CA LEU A 34 -13.26 -3.29 7.40
C LEU A 34 -13.54 -4.31 6.29
N LYS A 35 -14.64 -5.06 6.39
CA LYS A 35 -15.11 -6.03 5.38
C LYS A 35 -13.99 -7.00 4.97
N GLU A 36 -13.25 -7.53 5.96
CA GLU A 36 -12.08 -8.41 5.76
C GLU A 36 -12.36 -9.54 4.76
N GLU A 37 -13.52 -10.18 4.88
CA GLU A 37 -13.91 -11.25 3.96
C GLU A 37 -14.06 -10.79 2.51
N LYS A 38 -14.60 -9.58 2.27
CA LYS A 38 -14.73 -9.05 0.91
C LYS A 38 -13.37 -8.76 0.31
N ILE A 39 -12.47 -8.18 1.10
CA ILE A 39 -11.08 -7.93 0.70
C ILE A 39 -10.39 -9.26 0.40
N ASN A 40 -10.49 -10.25 1.29
CA ASN A 40 -9.86 -11.56 1.09
C ASN A 40 -10.43 -12.32 -0.12
N ARG A 41 -11.74 -12.21 -0.40
CA ARG A 41 -12.33 -12.75 -1.63
C ARG A 41 -11.76 -12.07 -2.88
N PHE A 42 -11.61 -10.75 -2.85
CA PHE A 42 -11.00 -10.00 -3.94
C PHE A 42 -9.54 -10.42 -4.17
N ILE A 43 -8.72 -10.49 -3.11
CA ILE A 43 -7.32 -10.96 -3.16
C ILE A 43 -7.25 -12.38 -3.74
N ALA A 44 -8.14 -13.28 -3.33
CA ALA A 44 -8.15 -14.66 -3.80
C ALA A 44 -8.47 -14.75 -5.31
N ALA A 45 -9.46 -13.97 -5.77
CA ALA A 45 -9.83 -13.90 -7.19
C ALA A 45 -8.69 -13.36 -8.07
N HIS A 46 -7.90 -12.43 -7.54
CA HIS A 46 -6.78 -11.78 -8.25
C HIS A 46 -5.41 -12.28 -7.75
N SER A 47 -5.32 -13.54 -7.33
CA SER A 47 -4.11 -14.13 -6.75
C SER A 47 -2.94 -14.27 -7.73
N LYS A 48 -3.24 -14.30 -9.05
CA LYS A 48 -2.23 -14.40 -10.12
C LYS A 48 -1.71 -13.04 -10.59
N GLU A 49 -2.43 -11.97 -10.26
CA GLU A 49 -2.05 -10.61 -10.67
C GLU A 49 -0.96 -10.07 -9.76
N ARG A 50 -0.09 -9.25 -10.34
CA ARG A 50 1.04 -8.64 -9.64
C ARG A 50 1.14 -7.17 -10.01
N ASN A 51 1.59 -6.37 -9.06
CA ASN A 51 1.94 -4.97 -9.18
C ASN A 51 0.82 -4.18 -9.88
N LEU A 52 1.11 -3.58 -11.03
CA LEU A 52 0.17 -2.71 -11.75
C LEU A 52 -1.13 -3.43 -12.14
N ALA A 53 -1.07 -4.71 -12.54
CA ALA A 53 -2.26 -5.47 -12.91
C ALA A 53 -3.22 -5.63 -11.73
N PHE A 54 -2.69 -5.92 -10.54
CA PHE A 54 -3.51 -6.03 -9.33
C PHE A 54 -4.08 -4.66 -8.91
N ILE A 55 -3.29 -3.60 -9.04
CA ILE A 55 -3.71 -2.23 -8.78
C ILE A 55 -4.85 -1.82 -9.72
N ASP A 56 -4.74 -2.15 -11.00
CA ASP A 56 -5.77 -1.89 -12.00
C ASP A 56 -7.08 -2.61 -11.65
N ALA A 57 -7.01 -3.91 -11.35
CA ALA A 57 -8.17 -4.67 -10.93
C ALA A 57 -8.81 -4.11 -9.65
N ALA A 58 -8.00 -3.64 -8.70
CA ALA A 58 -8.47 -3.05 -7.45
C ALA A 58 -9.22 -1.72 -7.70
N LEU A 59 -8.66 -0.83 -8.52
CA LEU A 59 -9.30 0.44 -8.86
C LEU A 59 -10.60 0.22 -9.65
N GLU A 60 -10.63 -0.73 -10.58
CA GLU A 60 -11.85 -1.11 -11.31
C GLU A 60 -12.92 -1.69 -10.37
N HIS A 61 -12.55 -2.63 -9.50
CA HIS A 61 -13.47 -3.22 -8.53
C HIS A 61 -14.10 -2.19 -7.59
N LEU A 62 -13.33 -1.16 -7.23
CA LEU A 62 -13.77 -0.06 -6.38
C LEU A 62 -14.46 1.06 -7.17
N ASN A 63 -14.54 0.96 -8.50
CA ASN A 63 -15.06 1.98 -9.39
C ASN A 63 -14.41 3.36 -9.17
N ILE A 64 -13.07 3.36 -9.04
CA ILE A 64 -12.28 4.57 -8.82
C ILE A 64 -11.73 5.04 -10.16
N ALA A 65 -11.98 6.30 -10.46
CA ALA A 65 -11.38 7.02 -11.57
C ALA A 65 -10.66 8.26 -11.04
N TYR A 66 -9.60 8.66 -11.73
CA TYR A 66 -8.86 9.87 -11.41
C TYR A 66 -8.71 10.75 -12.66
N LYS A 67 -8.42 12.03 -12.42
CA LYS A 67 -8.07 12.99 -13.47
C LYS A 67 -6.77 13.67 -13.08
N SER A 68 -5.95 13.92 -14.08
CA SER A 68 -4.65 14.56 -13.93
C SER A 68 -4.45 15.54 -15.07
N ASP A 69 -3.79 16.66 -14.78
CA ASP A 69 -3.42 17.63 -15.81
C ASP A 69 -2.25 17.07 -16.63
N HIS A 70 -2.45 16.95 -17.94
CA HIS A 70 -1.45 16.41 -18.84
C HIS A 70 -0.14 17.20 -18.82
N GLN A 71 -0.20 18.52 -18.63
CA GLN A 71 1.01 19.36 -18.52
C GLN A 71 1.79 19.04 -17.24
N GLN A 72 1.11 18.72 -16.15
CA GLN A 72 1.77 18.37 -14.89
C GLN A 72 2.40 16.98 -14.93
N ILE A 73 1.75 16.03 -15.61
CA ILE A 73 2.28 14.67 -15.77
C ILE A 73 3.63 14.67 -16.50
N GLN A 74 3.82 15.57 -17.46
CA GLN A 74 5.08 15.70 -18.21
C GLN A 74 6.28 16.12 -17.33
N ASN A 75 6.04 16.64 -16.12
CA ASN A 75 7.10 16.95 -15.17
C ASN A 75 7.66 15.69 -14.48
N ILE A 76 6.99 14.54 -14.60
CA ILE A 76 7.47 13.27 -14.02
C ILE A 76 8.54 12.70 -14.96
N PRO A 77 9.78 12.46 -14.47
CA PRO A 77 10.81 11.83 -15.28
C PRO A 77 10.40 10.41 -15.70
N SER A 78 10.45 10.13 -17.01
CA SER A 78 10.11 8.81 -17.57
C SER A 78 11.14 7.72 -17.25
N ILE A 79 12.38 8.13 -16.92
CA ILE A 79 13.51 7.28 -16.52
C ILE A 79 14.35 7.99 -15.44
N GLY A 80 15.23 7.27 -14.78
CA GLY A 80 16.13 7.81 -13.76
C GLY A 80 15.48 7.92 -12.38
N LYS A 81 16.30 8.15 -11.36
CA LYS A 81 15.86 8.22 -9.96
C LYS A 81 15.06 9.49 -9.64
N VAL A 82 13.98 9.34 -8.88
CA VAL A 82 13.14 10.46 -8.43
C VAL A 82 12.50 10.14 -7.08
N ILE A 83 12.35 11.15 -6.23
CA ILE A 83 11.54 11.07 -5.00
C ILE A 83 10.25 11.84 -5.25
N ILE A 84 9.11 11.21 -5.06
CA ILE A 84 7.78 11.80 -5.22
C ILE A 84 7.15 11.94 -3.84
N ILE A 85 6.81 13.18 -3.48
CA ILE A 85 6.18 13.49 -2.20
C ILE A 85 4.73 13.85 -2.46
N ALA A 86 3.81 13.05 -1.92
CA ALA A 86 2.38 13.25 -2.06
C ALA A 86 1.68 13.13 -0.70
N ASN A 87 0.59 13.89 -0.55
CA ASN A 87 -0.35 13.66 0.54
C ASN A 87 -1.17 12.40 0.27
N HIS A 88 -1.67 11.76 1.34
CA HIS A 88 -2.36 10.47 1.26
C HIS A 88 -3.58 10.39 2.20
N PRO A 89 -4.57 11.30 2.06
CA PRO A 89 -5.70 11.38 2.98
C PRO A 89 -6.65 10.17 2.92
N LEU A 90 -6.78 9.50 1.76
CA LEU A 90 -7.72 8.39 1.56
C LEU A 90 -7.09 7.01 1.76
N GLY A 91 -5.81 6.93 2.13
CA GLY A 91 -5.16 5.64 2.31
C GLY A 91 -4.97 4.93 0.97
N ALA A 92 -4.96 3.60 0.96
CA ALA A 92 -4.55 2.75 -0.17
C ALA A 92 -5.06 3.17 -1.57
N MET A 93 -6.25 3.78 -1.66
CA MET A 93 -6.79 4.35 -2.90
C MET A 93 -5.89 5.39 -3.55
N ASP A 94 -5.33 6.35 -2.79
CA ASP A 94 -4.48 7.38 -3.36
C ASP A 94 -3.14 6.77 -3.82
N ALA A 95 -2.59 5.83 -3.04
CA ALA A 95 -1.36 5.13 -3.40
C ALA A 95 -1.52 4.35 -4.71
N PHE A 96 -2.61 3.58 -4.84
CA PHE A 96 -2.90 2.81 -6.05
C PHE A 96 -3.10 3.72 -7.26
N THR A 97 -3.81 4.82 -7.07
CA THR A 97 -4.03 5.83 -8.11
C THR A 97 -2.72 6.48 -8.54
N LEU A 98 -1.87 6.89 -7.60
CA LEU A 98 -0.57 7.49 -7.86
C LEU A 98 0.37 6.52 -8.56
N ILE A 99 0.45 5.27 -8.10
CA ILE A 99 1.26 4.24 -8.78
C ILE A 99 0.80 4.08 -10.22
N LYS A 100 -0.51 3.90 -10.46
CA LYS A 100 -1.05 3.78 -11.82
C LYS A 100 -0.71 4.98 -12.70
N MET A 101 -0.85 6.19 -12.15
CA MET A 101 -0.51 7.43 -12.86
C MET A 101 1.00 7.50 -13.19
N ILE A 102 1.87 7.24 -12.22
CA ILE A 102 3.32 7.30 -12.41
C ILE A 102 3.76 6.21 -13.40
N SER A 103 3.24 5.00 -13.28
CA SER A 103 3.52 3.88 -14.20
C SER A 103 3.06 4.15 -15.64
N SER A 104 2.09 5.06 -15.85
CA SER A 104 1.71 5.48 -17.21
C SER A 104 2.76 6.34 -17.91
N VAL A 105 3.65 6.98 -17.15
CA VAL A 105 4.79 7.76 -17.66
C VAL A 105 6.06 6.92 -17.65
N ARG A 106 6.21 6.08 -16.62
CA ARG A 106 7.37 5.24 -16.35
C ARG A 106 7.13 3.79 -16.79
N TYR A 107 7.31 3.56 -18.09
CA TYR A 107 7.14 2.23 -18.70
C TYR A 107 8.18 1.20 -18.22
N ASP A 108 9.26 1.63 -17.56
CA ASP A 108 10.23 0.76 -16.91
C ASP A 108 9.66 0.03 -15.68
N GLN A 109 8.45 0.42 -15.22
CA GLN A 109 7.75 -0.13 -14.06
C GLN A 109 8.59 -0.10 -12.77
N LYS A 110 9.59 0.79 -12.72
CA LYS A 110 10.47 0.96 -11.57
C LYS A 110 9.88 1.96 -10.58
N VAL A 111 8.79 1.57 -9.92
CA VAL A 111 8.09 2.39 -8.92
C VAL A 111 8.10 1.65 -7.59
N LYS A 112 8.52 2.35 -6.54
CA LYS A 112 8.43 1.92 -5.15
C LYS A 112 7.56 2.91 -4.39
N ILE A 113 6.93 2.44 -3.32
CA ILE A 113 6.16 3.23 -2.39
C ILE A 113 6.62 2.95 -0.97
N VAL A 114 6.74 4.00 -0.18
CA VAL A 114 7.03 3.89 1.24
C VAL A 114 5.72 3.67 1.99
N ALA A 115 5.51 2.46 2.52
CA ALA A 115 4.22 2.06 3.07
C ALA A 115 4.36 1.22 4.35
N ASN A 116 3.29 1.14 5.13
CA ASN A 116 3.29 0.39 6.38
C ASN A 116 3.21 -1.12 6.17
N ALA A 117 3.47 -1.86 7.25
CA ALA A 117 3.44 -3.32 7.29
C ALA A 117 2.07 -3.94 6.93
N MET A 118 0.97 -3.18 7.01
CA MET A 118 -0.35 -3.68 6.61
C MET A 118 -0.43 -3.90 5.10
N LEU A 119 0.12 -2.97 4.30
CA LEU A 119 0.19 -3.13 2.85
C LEU A 119 1.19 -4.22 2.45
N SER A 120 2.21 -4.48 3.27
CA SER A 120 3.15 -5.59 3.05
C SER A 120 2.50 -6.98 3.17
N GLN A 121 1.27 -7.11 3.66
CA GLN A 121 0.54 -8.40 3.72
C GLN A 121 -0.07 -8.83 2.38
N PHE A 122 -0.04 -7.94 1.38
CA PHE A 122 -0.55 -8.20 0.05
C PHE A 122 0.62 -8.61 -0.86
N ASP A 123 0.79 -9.92 -1.03
CA ASP A 123 1.84 -10.48 -1.89
C ASP A 123 1.78 -9.91 -3.32
N GLN A 124 0.60 -9.50 -3.78
CA GLN A 124 0.42 -8.94 -5.12
C GLN A 124 1.16 -7.61 -5.34
N ILE A 125 1.43 -6.84 -4.27
CA ILE A 125 2.08 -5.52 -4.35
C ILE A 125 3.38 -5.47 -3.54
N SER A 126 3.86 -6.61 -3.01
CA SER A 126 5.04 -6.66 -2.15
C SER A 126 6.28 -6.06 -2.82
N ASP A 127 6.40 -6.24 -4.14
CA ASP A 127 7.56 -5.75 -4.90
C ASP A 127 7.59 -4.23 -5.02
N LEU A 128 6.45 -3.57 -4.82
CA LEU A 128 6.34 -2.11 -4.85
C LEU A 128 6.63 -1.49 -3.49
N ILE A 129 6.67 -2.25 -2.40
CA ILE A 129 6.65 -1.69 -1.04
C ILE A 129 8.06 -1.61 -0.45
N ILE A 130 8.41 -0.42 0.01
CA ILE A 130 9.46 -0.19 0.99
C ILE A 130 8.77 -0.04 2.37
N PRO A 131 9.01 -0.95 3.33
CA PRO A 131 8.33 -0.93 4.61
C PRO A 131 8.73 0.29 5.44
N ALA A 132 7.75 0.94 6.08
CA ALA A 132 7.94 2.05 7.00
C ALA A 132 7.14 1.85 8.30
N ASP A 133 7.72 2.29 9.42
CA ASP A 133 7.03 2.36 10.71
C ASP A 133 6.28 3.69 10.82
N ASN A 134 5.00 3.66 10.47
CA ASN A 134 4.14 4.85 10.46
C ASN A 134 3.66 5.26 11.86
N PHE A 135 3.85 4.42 12.91
CA PHE A 135 3.34 4.73 14.25
C PHE A 135 4.29 5.60 15.07
N ASN A 136 5.60 5.45 14.85
CA ASN A 136 6.60 6.29 15.51
C ASN A 136 7.02 7.52 14.69
N GLY A 137 6.43 7.69 13.50
CA GLY A 137 6.78 8.77 12.56
C GLY A 137 8.24 8.73 12.12
N ARG A 138 8.89 7.56 12.19
CA ARG A 138 10.31 7.39 11.95
C ARG A 138 10.54 6.29 10.93
N LEU A 139 11.22 6.64 9.85
CA LEU A 139 11.81 5.65 8.96
C LEU A 139 12.90 4.88 9.71
N THR A 140 12.87 3.56 9.61
CA THR A 140 13.93 2.74 10.18
C THR A 140 15.21 2.93 9.36
N LYS A 141 16.37 2.65 9.96
CA LYS A 141 17.65 2.66 9.21
C LYS A 141 17.62 1.72 8.00
N GLU A 142 16.89 0.61 8.11
CA GLU A 142 16.72 -0.36 7.04
C GLU A 142 15.87 0.22 5.90
N SER A 143 14.72 0.82 6.23
CA SER A 143 13.88 1.53 5.26
C SER A 143 14.67 2.61 4.51
N MET A 144 15.48 3.40 5.23
CA MET A 144 16.33 4.43 4.61
C MET A 144 17.35 3.81 3.63
N LYS A 145 17.96 2.67 3.99
CA LYS A 145 18.88 1.96 3.11
C LYS A 145 18.17 1.39 1.87
N MET A 146 16.93 0.91 2.02
CA MET A 146 16.12 0.46 0.90
C MET A 146 15.77 1.60 -0.06
N ILE A 147 15.41 2.78 0.48
CA ILE A 147 15.18 3.98 -0.33
C ILE A 147 16.46 4.36 -1.09
N ASP A 148 17.60 4.39 -0.41
CA ASP A 148 18.88 4.71 -1.05
C ASP A 148 19.23 3.72 -2.17
N ASN A 149 19.04 2.42 -1.94
CA ASN A 149 19.26 1.39 -2.96
C ASN A 149 18.28 1.54 -4.15
N ALA A 150 17.01 1.84 -3.89
CA ALA A 150 16.02 2.06 -4.93
C ALA A 150 16.42 3.23 -5.84
N LEU A 151 16.86 4.34 -5.24
CA LEU A 151 17.36 5.49 -5.98
C LEU A 151 18.65 5.18 -6.76
N HIS A 152 19.56 4.34 -6.23
CA HIS A 152 20.73 3.87 -6.98
C HIS A 152 20.34 2.99 -8.18
N ASN A 153 19.22 2.26 -8.10
CA ASN A 153 18.68 1.43 -9.17
C ASN A 153 17.82 2.20 -10.18
N GLU A 154 17.82 3.54 -10.11
CA GLU A 154 17.06 4.46 -10.96
C GLU A 154 15.54 4.33 -10.80
N GLU A 155 15.07 3.88 -9.64
CA GLU A 155 13.65 3.73 -9.34
C GLU A 155 13.04 5.07 -8.88
N ALA A 156 11.74 5.22 -9.11
CA ALA A 156 10.92 6.25 -8.49
C ALA A 156 10.47 5.76 -7.10
N VAL A 157 10.62 6.60 -6.08
CA VAL A 157 10.26 6.31 -4.68
C VAL A 157 9.24 7.31 -4.17
#